data_AF-R6P274-F1
#
_entry.id   AF-R6P274-F1
#
_cell.length_a   1.000
_cell.length_b   1.000
_cell.length_c   1.000
_cell.angle_alpha   90.00
_cell.angle_beta   90.00
_cell.angle_gamma   90.00
#
_symmetry.space_group_name_H-M   'P 1'
#
loop_
_entity.id
_entity.type
_entity.pdbx_description
1 polymer ?
#
loop_
_entity_poly.entity_id
_entity_poly.type
_entity_poly.pdbx_seq_one_letter_code
_entity_poly.pdbx_strand_id
1 'polypeptide(L)'
;MHQKLGITIILVSHSMEEIADIADRILVMNKGNVEMFDTVENVFSQVEKLLAIGLNAPQISLLMYRLKGRGLKVPTNIYNVKKAADILNQALRK
;
A
#
# COMPACT_ATOMS: atom_id res chain seq x y z
N MET A 1 11.69 -16.58 1.14
CA MET A 1 12.81 -17.14 1.93
C MET A 1 12.35 -17.65 3.30
N HIS A 2 11.61 -16.87 4.08
CA HIS A 2 11.17 -17.27 5.43
C HIS A 2 10.29 -18.54 5.45
N GLN A 3 9.36 -18.70 4.48
CA GLN A 3 8.49 -19.89 4.38
C GLN A 3 9.28 -21.21 4.23
N LYS A 4 10.44 -21.18 3.55
CA LYS A 4 11.28 -22.37 3.38
C LYS A 4 12.03 -22.76 4.67
N LEU A 5 12.27 -21.80 5.56
CA LEU A 5 13.04 -21.98 6.80
C LEU A 5 12.15 -22.06 8.05
N GLY A 6 10.84 -21.81 7.92
CA GLY A 6 9.90 -21.83 9.06
C GLY A 6 10.11 -20.72 10.08
N ILE A 7 10.78 -19.63 9.70
CA ILE A 7 11.11 -18.52 10.59
C ILE A 7 10.16 -17.33 10.40
N THR A 8 9.98 -16.53 11.46
CA THR A 8 9.28 -15.23 11.39
C THR A 8 10.32 -14.12 11.25
N ILE A 9 10.11 -13.21 10.30
CA ILE A 9 10.98 -12.05 10.08
C ILE A 9 10.19 -10.80 10.44
N ILE A 10 10.78 -9.95 11.28
CA ILE A 10 10.27 -8.60 11.54
C ILE A 10 11.17 -7.63 10.79
N LEU A 11 10.60 -6.94 9.80
CA LEU A 11 11.29 -5.93 9.01
C LEU A 11 10.82 -4.54 9.44
N VAL A 12 11.77 -3.68 9.80
CA VAL A 12 11.53 -2.26 10.06
C VAL A 12 12.17 -1.47 8.93
N SER A 13 11.34 -0.92 8.05
CA SER A 13 11.78 -0.11 6.90
C SER A 13 10.94 1.15 6.80
N HIS A 14 11.52 2.19 6.21
CA HIS A 14 10.81 3.41 5.81
C HIS A 14 10.43 3.38 4.32
N SER A 15 10.92 2.38 3.58
CA SER A 15 10.60 2.18 2.16
C SER A 15 9.27 1.44 2.05
N MET A 16 8.24 2.18 1.63
CA MET A 16 6.90 1.59 1.43
C MET A 16 6.88 0.59 0.26
N GLU A 17 7.75 0.78 -0.74
CA GLU A 17 7.87 -0.15 -1.88
C GLU A 17 8.43 -1.50 -1.41
N GLU A 18 9.47 -1.48 -0.58
CA GLU A 18 10.07 -2.71 -0.05
C GLU A 18 9.08 -3.47 0.85
N ILE A 19 8.33 -2.75 1.68
CA ILE A 19 7.29 -3.34 2.52
C ILE A 19 6.18 -3.95 1.66
N ALA A 20 5.78 -3.27 0.58
CA ALA A 20 4.77 -3.77 -0.34
C ALA A 20 5.16 -5.06 -1.06
N ASP A 21 6.45 -5.24 -1.34
CA ASP A 21 6.97 -6.40 -2.07
C ASP A 21 7.27 -7.62 -1.18
N ILE A 22 7.65 -7.40 0.08
CA ILE A 22 8.23 -8.47 0.93
C ILE A 22 7.31 -8.88 2.08
N ALA A 23 6.50 -7.96 2.61
CA ALA A 23 5.75 -8.22 3.82
C ALA A 23 4.43 -8.98 3.55
N ASP A 24 4.03 -9.83 4.50
CA ASP A 24 2.68 -10.40 4.51
C ASP A 24 1.70 -9.48 5.25
N ARG A 25 2.18 -8.79 6.29
CA ARG A 25 1.41 -7.92 7.19
C ARG A 25 2.21 -6.69 7.60
N ILE A 26 1.52 -5.62 7.91
CA ILE A 26 2.10 -4.34 8.34
C ILE A 26 1.53 -3.98 9.70
N LEU A 27 2.42 -3.66 10.64
CA LEU A 27 2.09 -3.01 11.89
C LEU A 27 2.51 -1.54 11.78
N VAL A 28 1.54 -0.63 11.91
CA VAL A 28 1.77 0.81 11.86
C VAL A 28 1.71 1.37 13.27
N MET A 29 2.76 2.09 13.66
CA MET A 29 2.84 2.77 14.94
C MET A 29 2.67 4.28 14.77
N ASN A 30 1.96 4.91 15.70
CA ASN A 30 1.75 6.34 15.76
C ASN A 30 1.81 6.81 17.22
N LYS A 31 2.71 7.74 17.53
CA LYS A 31 2.89 8.30 18.90
C LYS A 31 2.94 7.24 20.02
N GLY A 32 3.69 6.16 19.80
CA GLY A 32 3.86 5.09 20.78
C GLY A 32 2.72 4.06 20.86
N ASN A 33 1.66 4.20 20.06
CA ASN A 33 0.54 3.27 20.02
C ASN A 33 0.48 2.54 18.67
N VAL A 34 -0.11 1.33 18.68
CA VAL A 34 -0.41 0.60 17.44
C VAL A 34 -1.64 1.23 16.79
N GLU A 35 -1.46 1.83 15.62
CA GLU A 35 -2.51 2.50 14.85
C GLU A 35 -3.24 1.52 13.93
N MET A 36 -2.50 0.57 13.33
CA MET A 36 -3.04 -0.46 12.43
C MET A 36 -2.20 -1.73 12.51
N PHE A 37 -2.83 -2.89 12.35
CA PHE A 37 -2.14 -4.16 12.18
C PHE A 37 -2.93 -5.12 11.30
N ASP A 38 -2.58 -5.17 10.02
CA ASP A 38 -3.35 -5.90 9.01
C ASP A 38 -2.45 -6.37 7.85
N THR A 39 -3.04 -7.00 6.83
CA THR A 39 -2.36 -7.36 5.58
C THR A 39 -1.87 -6.12 4.85
N VAL A 40 -0.84 -6.30 4.00
CA VAL A 40 -0.30 -5.23 3.14
C VAL A 40 -1.40 -4.55 2.32
N GLU A 41 -2.30 -5.33 1.73
CA GLU A 41 -3.41 -4.82 0.92
C GLU A 41 -4.34 -3.91 1.74
N ASN A 42 -4.73 -4.36 2.93
CA ASN A 42 -5.65 -3.61 3.79
C ASN A 42 -5.02 -2.32 4.32
N VAL A 43 -3.74 -2.35 4.71
CA VAL A 43 -3.04 -1.15 5.20
C VAL A 43 -2.84 -0.13 4.07
N PHE A 44 -2.36 -0.55 2.90
CA PHE A 44 -2.15 0.39 1.79
C PHE A 44 -3.43 0.86 1.10
N SER A 45 -4.56 0.19 1.31
CA SER A 45 -5.87 0.71 0.88
C SER A 45 -6.28 1.98 1.65
N GLN A 46 -5.74 2.18 2.86
CA GLN A 46 -6.03 3.30 3.74
C GLN A 46 -5.05 4.48 3.55
N VAL A 47 -4.79 4.84 2.28
CA VAL A 47 -3.84 5.90 1.91
C VAL A 47 -4.11 7.22 2.65
N GLU A 48 -5.37 7.62 2.79
CA GLU A 48 -5.75 8.84 3.52
C GLU A 48 -5.31 8.80 4.99
N LYS A 49 -5.53 7.68 5.66
CA LYS A 49 -5.17 7.50 7.07
C LYS A 49 -3.66 7.51 7.26
N LEU A 50 -2.92 6.83 6.38
CA LEU A 50 -1.46 6.83 6.37
C LEU A 50 -0.89 8.25 6.21
N LEU A 51 -1.41 9.02 5.25
CA LEU A 51 -1.00 10.40 5.03
C LEU A 51 -1.34 11.30 6.23
N ALA A 52 -2.50 11.11 6.86
CA ALA A 52 -2.94 11.91 8.01
C ALA A 52 -2.03 11.74 9.25
N ILE A 53 -1.43 10.57 9.42
CA ILE A 53 -0.48 10.29 10.51
C ILE A 53 0.98 10.58 10.13
N GLY A 54 1.21 11.21 8.97
CA GLY A 54 2.55 11.61 8.51
C GLY A 54 3.36 10.49 7.87
N LEU A 55 2.74 9.34 7.56
CA LEU A 55 3.36 8.28 6.78
C LEU A 55 3.10 8.48 5.30
N ASN A 56 3.88 7.74 4.50
CA ASN A 56 3.71 7.69 3.06
C ASN A 56 3.04 6.37 2.64
N ALA A 57 2.74 6.24 1.35
CA ALA A 57 2.27 4.99 0.74
C ALA A 57 3.10 4.70 -0.53
N PRO A 58 3.05 3.48 -1.09
CA PRO A 58 3.66 3.18 -2.37
C PRO A 58 3.22 4.20 -3.44
N GLN A 59 4.14 4.57 -4.33
CA GLN A 59 3.92 5.65 -5.29
C GLN A 59 2.71 5.37 -6.18
N ILE A 60 2.50 4.10 -6.53
CA ILE A 60 1.36 3.71 -7.34
C ILE A 60 0.03 3.89 -6.61
N SER A 61 -0.02 3.61 -5.30
CA SER A 61 -1.21 3.84 -4.47
C SER A 61 -1.56 5.32 -4.42
N LEU A 62 -0.55 6.19 -4.29
CA LEU A 62 -0.73 7.64 -4.31
C LEU A 62 -1.23 8.15 -5.67
N LEU A 63 -0.70 7.61 -6.77
CA LEU A 63 -1.15 7.95 -8.11
C LEU A 63 -2.62 7.62 -8.28
N MET A 64 -3.02 6.39 -7.93
CA MET A 64 -4.42 5.94 -8.05
C MET A 64 -5.35 6.78 -7.18
N TYR A 65 -4.92 7.12 -5.97
CA TYR A 65 -5.63 8.04 -5.08
C TYR A 65 -5.83 9.44 -5.70
N ARG A 66 -4.78 10.04 -6.25
CA ARG A 66 -4.86 11.35 -6.91
C ARG A 66 -5.73 11.33 -8.18
N LEU A 67 -5.67 10.26 -8.96
CA LEU A 67 -6.49 10.08 -10.15
C LEU A 67 -7.98 9.98 -9.80
N LYS A 68 -8.31 9.25 -8.74
CA LYS A 68 -9.67 9.22 -8.18
C LYS A 68 -10.14 10.61 -7.77
N GLY A 69 -9.30 11.38 -7.09
CA GLY A 69 -9.60 12.77 -6.72
C GLY A 69 -9.82 13.72 -7.90
N ARG A 70 -9.30 13.38 -9.08
CA ARG A 70 -9.55 14.10 -10.34
C ARG A 70 -10.78 13.60 -11.12
N GLY A 71 -11.58 12.71 -10.53
CA GLY A 71 -12.82 12.21 -11.12
C GLY A 71 -12.68 10.93 -11.93
N LEU A 72 -11.49 10.31 -12.00
CA LEU A 72 -11.32 9.04 -12.69
C LEU A 72 -11.88 7.89 -11.82
N LYS A 73 -12.70 7.01 -12.40
CA LYS A 73 -13.26 5.85 -11.69
C LYS A 73 -12.22 4.73 -11.60
N VAL A 74 -11.30 4.85 -10.66
CA VAL A 74 -10.26 3.85 -10.37
C VAL A 74 -10.29 3.39 -8.91
N PRO A 75 -10.01 2.11 -8.61
CA PRO A 75 -9.85 1.61 -7.26
C PRO A 75 -8.57 2.13 -6.61
N THR A 76 -8.58 2.31 -5.29
CA THR A 76 -7.46 2.87 -4.51
C THR A 76 -6.71 1.85 -3.66
N ASN A 77 -7.17 0.60 -3.62
CA ASN A 77 -6.48 -0.51 -2.96
C ASN A 77 -5.37 -1.13 -3.84
N ILE A 78 -4.75 -0.34 -4.69
CA ILE A 78 -3.76 -0.82 -5.66
C ILE A 78 -2.38 -0.34 -5.24
N TYR A 79 -1.55 -1.29 -4.83
CA TYR A 79 -0.16 -1.07 -4.43
C TYR A 79 0.86 -1.73 -5.37
N ASN A 80 0.40 -2.27 -6.51
CA ASN A 80 1.25 -2.91 -7.51
C ASN A 80 1.14 -2.20 -8.87
N VAL A 81 2.29 -1.89 -9.48
CA VAL A 81 2.39 -1.17 -10.76
C VAL A 81 1.69 -1.90 -11.90
N LYS A 82 1.86 -3.23 -12.01
CA LYS A 82 1.26 -4.02 -13.09
C LYS A 82 -0.27 -3.97 -13.03
N LYS A 83 -0.84 -4.20 -11.84
CA LYS A 83 -2.29 -4.16 -11.62
C LYS A 83 -2.86 -2.77 -11.89
N ALA A 84 -2.14 -1.72 -11.51
CA ALA A 84 -2.54 -0.34 -11.81
C ALA A 84 -2.53 -0.05 -13.31
N ALA A 85 -1.49 -0.49 -14.03
CA ALA A 85 -1.40 -0.30 -15.48
C ALA A 85 -2.57 -0.98 -16.23
N ASP A 86 -2.93 -2.21 -15.84
CA ASP A 86 -4.07 -2.93 -16.43
C ASP A 86 -5.38 -2.16 -16.23
N ILE A 87 -5.62 -1.66 -15.02
CA ILE A 87 -6.82 -0.89 -14.68
C ILE A 87 -6.87 0.45 -15.41
N LEU A 88 -5.75 1.17 -15.48
CA LEU A 88 -5.67 2.46 -16.17
C LEU A 88 -5.90 2.31 -17.67
N ASN A 89 -5.34 1.27 -18.28
CA ASN A 89 -5.59 0.96 -19.69
C ASN A 89 -7.08 0.69 -19.96
N GLN A 90 -7.79 0.01 -19.06
CA GLN A 90 -9.22 -0.20 -19.18
C GLN A 90 -10.03 1.10 -19.00
N ALA A 91 -9.62 1.96 -18.06
CA ALA A 91 -10.29 3.22 -17.79
C ALA A 91 -10.14 4.25 -18.92
N LEU A 92 -9.01 4.25 -19.63
CA LEU A 92 -8.68 5.21 -20.69
C LEU A 92 -9.15 4.78 -22.09
N ARG A 93 -9.60 3.53 -22.28
CA ARG A 93 -10.12 3.01 -23.55
C ARG A 93 -11.62 3.26 -23.75
N LYS A 94 -12.23 4.13 -22.94
CA LYS A 94 -13.59 4.67 -23.13
C LYS A 94 -13.48 6.11 -23.59
#